data_AF-A0A067JIM1-F1
#
_entry.id   AF-A0A067JIM1-F1
#
_cell.length_a   1.000
_cell.length_b   1.000
_cell.length_c   1.000
_cell.angle_alpha   90.00
_cell.angle_beta   90.00
_cell.angle_gamma   90.00
#
_symmetry.space_group_name_H-M   'P 1'
#
loop_
_entity.id
_entity.type
_entity.pdbx_description
1 polymer ?
#
loop_
_entity_poly.entity_id
_entity_poly.type
_entity_poly.pdbx_seq_one_letter_code
_entity_poly.pdbx_strand_id
1 'polypeptide(L)'
;MEFKFVVSDSGIKLVYEGCSKENVSTSLSEFNSNLNDTFRNLRSQLNAGNHFAVANQLEGPVVYAMVQCRDYMSTAECIACFSAASIEVRNCSATIGGRVVYDGCFLRSLACNIIIFKMNSTHK
;
A
#
# COMPACT_ATOMS: atom_id res chain seq x y z
N MET A 1 5.95 12.89 -39.49
CA MET A 1 5.24 12.05 -38.50
C MET A 1 6.27 11.68 -37.44
N GLU A 2 6.37 12.48 -36.39
CA GLU A 2 7.26 12.16 -35.27
C GLU A 2 6.62 11.06 -34.45
N PHE A 3 7.23 9.87 -34.48
CA PHE A 3 6.92 8.83 -33.51
C PHE A 3 7.46 9.32 -32.16
N LYS A 4 6.59 9.88 -31.32
CA LYS A 4 6.87 10.03 -29.90
C LYS A 4 7.03 8.63 -29.33
N PHE A 5 8.26 8.17 -29.20
CA PHE A 5 8.60 7.09 -28.30
C PHE A 5 8.19 7.53 -26.89
N VAL A 6 7.04 7.06 -26.42
CA VAL A 6 6.75 7.07 -24.99
C VAL A 6 7.74 6.10 -24.39
N VAL A 7 8.77 6.62 -23.73
CA VAL A 7 9.57 5.83 -22.79
C VAL A 7 8.58 5.27 -21.79
N SER A 8 8.48 3.94 -21.70
CA SER A 8 7.66 3.25 -20.70
C SER A 8 8.25 3.57 -19.33
N ASP A 9 7.74 4.63 -18.72
CA ASP A 9 8.08 5.02 -17.38
C ASP A 9 7.24 4.16 -16.43
N SER A 10 7.91 3.23 -15.74
CA SER A 10 7.28 2.41 -14.72
C SER A 10 6.74 3.25 -13.55
N GLY A 11 6.96 4.57 -13.55
CA GLY A 11 6.39 5.51 -12.61
C GLY A 11 6.89 5.26 -11.20
N ILE A 12 8.20 5.01 -11.08
CA ILE A 12 8.89 4.61 -9.85
C ILE A 12 9.76 5.74 -9.28
N LYS A 13 9.50 7.00 -9.64
CA LYS A 13 10.22 8.14 -9.07
C LYS A 13 9.58 8.51 -7.73
N LEU A 14 10.32 8.34 -6.63
CA LEU A 14 9.80 8.59 -5.29
C LEU A 14 9.43 10.07 -5.15
N VAL A 15 8.16 10.33 -4.82
CA VAL A 15 7.63 11.68 -4.58
C VAL A 15 7.51 11.93 -3.08
N TYR A 16 7.06 10.92 -2.33
CA TYR A 16 6.88 11.04 -0.89
C TYR A 16 6.89 9.67 -0.20
N GLU A 17 7.48 9.61 0.98
CA GLU A 17 7.32 8.51 1.93
C GLU A 17 6.99 9.07 3.31
N GLY A 18 6.26 8.29 4.12
CA GLY A 18 5.96 8.69 5.49
C GLY A 18 5.39 7.54 6.33
N CYS A 19 5.83 7.50 7.58
CA CYS A 19 5.36 6.56 8.60
C CYS A 19 4.52 7.29 9.65
N SER A 20 3.57 6.59 10.28
CA SER A 20 2.91 7.05 11.51
C SER A 20 3.92 7.19 12.65
N LYS A 21 3.56 7.99 13.67
CA LYS A 21 4.43 8.17 14.86
C LYS A 21 4.29 7.02 15.85
N GLU A 22 3.14 6.36 15.83
CA GLU A 22 2.76 5.31 16.75
C GLU A 22 3.27 3.96 16.23
N ASN A 23 3.81 3.16 17.15
CA ASN A 23 4.29 1.81 16.86
C ASN A 23 3.15 0.79 16.94
N VAL A 24 3.32 -0.31 16.21
CA VAL A 24 2.45 -1.48 16.34
C VAL A 24 2.60 -2.05 17.76
N SER A 25 1.48 -2.19 18.47
CA SER A 25 1.44 -2.71 19.85
C SER A 25 1.19 -4.21 19.95
N THR A 26 0.98 -4.89 18.81
CA THR A 26 0.76 -6.33 18.70
C THR A 26 2.04 -7.07 18.30
N SER A 27 1.97 -8.40 18.16
CA SER A 27 3.06 -9.19 17.58
C SER A 27 3.48 -8.63 16.22
N LEU A 28 4.72 -8.14 16.14
CA LEU A 28 5.30 -7.60 14.90
C LEU A 28 5.40 -8.67 13.81
N SER A 29 5.63 -9.93 14.20
CA SER A 29 5.69 -11.05 13.27
C SER A 29 4.32 -11.32 12.63
N GLU A 30 3.25 -11.37 13.43
CA GLU A 30 1.88 -11.56 12.93
C GLU A 30 1.42 -10.37 12.08
N PHE A 31 1.73 -9.14 12.52
CA PHE A 31 1.43 -7.94 11.74
C PHE A 31 2.11 -7.97 10.37
N ASN A 32 3.40 -8.31 10.31
CA ASN A 32 4.12 -8.44 9.05
C ASN A 32 3.56 -9.57 8.17
N SER A 33 3.11 -10.67 8.77
CA SER A 33 2.40 -11.73 8.05
C SER A 33 1.13 -11.20 7.40
N ASN A 34 0.27 -10.54 8.17
CA ASN A 34 -0.99 -9.97 7.69
C ASN A 34 -0.77 -8.86 6.65
N LEU A 35 0.30 -8.07 6.79
CA LEU A 35 0.69 -7.06 5.81
C LEU A 35 1.10 -7.72 4.47
N ASN A 36 1.90 -8.79 4.53
CA ASN A 36 2.27 -9.56 3.34
C ASN A 36 1.03 -10.13 2.65
N ASP A 37 0.09 -10.68 3.41
CA ASP A 37 -1.15 -11.27 2.88
C ASP A 37 -2.05 -10.22 2.22
N THR A 38 -2.16 -9.06 2.87
CA THR A 38 -2.87 -7.91 2.34
C THR A 38 -2.24 -7.46 1.02
N PHE A 39 -0.90 -7.36 0.93
CA PHE A 39 -0.20 -6.99 -0.30
C PHE A 39 -0.30 -8.04 -1.40
N ARG A 40 -0.32 -9.34 -1.06
CA ARG A 40 -0.60 -10.42 -2.02
C ARG A 40 -1.98 -10.26 -2.63
N ASN A 41 -2.98 -9.91 -1.82
CA ASN A 41 -4.35 -9.68 -2.29
C ASN A 41 -4.43 -8.45 -3.22
N LEU A 42 -3.81 -7.32 -2.83
CA LEU A 42 -3.72 -6.14 -3.70
C LEU A 42 -3.07 -6.49 -5.05
N ARG A 43 -1.95 -7.22 -5.04
CA ARG A 43 -1.28 -7.64 -6.27
C ARG A 43 -2.16 -8.49 -7.16
N SER A 44 -2.96 -9.39 -6.59
CA SER A 44 -3.91 -10.21 -7.34
C SER A 44 -4.97 -9.36 -8.05
N GLN A 45 -5.46 -8.30 -7.40
CA GLN A 45 -6.41 -7.37 -8.01
C GLN A 45 -5.77 -6.54 -9.13
N LEU A 46 -4.53 -6.06 -8.93
CA LEU A 46 -3.78 -5.37 -9.98
C LEU A 46 -3.52 -6.29 -11.19
N ASN A 47 -3.16 -7.56 -10.95
CA ASN A 47 -2.99 -8.57 -12.00
C ASN A 47 -4.28 -8.82 -12.79
N ALA A 48 -5.45 -8.59 -12.19
CA ALA A 48 -6.75 -8.68 -12.87
C ALA A 48 -7.07 -7.45 -13.74
N GLY A 49 -6.16 -6.46 -13.79
CA GLY A 49 -6.30 -5.26 -14.61
C GLY A 49 -6.84 -4.04 -13.87
N ASN A 50 -7.04 -4.12 -12.55
CA ASN A 50 -7.50 -2.98 -11.77
C ASN A 50 -6.36 -1.97 -11.54
N HIS A 51 -6.64 -0.69 -11.71
CA HIS A 51 -5.71 0.40 -11.32
C HIS A 51 -5.91 0.86 -9.88
N PHE A 52 -6.98 0.45 -9.23
CA PHE A 52 -7.28 0.71 -7.84
C PHE A 52 -7.65 -0.58 -7.13
N ALA A 53 -7.07 -0.83 -5.95
CA ALA A 53 -7.36 -2.01 -5.15
C ALA A 53 -7.31 -1.68 -3.66
N VAL A 54 -8.17 -2.37 -2.91
CA VAL A 54 -8.21 -2.33 -1.44
C VAL A 54 -8.21 -3.75 -0.90
N ALA A 55 -7.53 -3.97 0.21
CA ALA A 55 -7.46 -5.26 0.87
C ALA A 55 -7.36 -5.07 2.38
N ASN A 56 -7.72 -6.12 3.11
CA ASN A 56 -7.58 -6.17 4.56
C ASN A 56 -7.28 -7.57 5.06
N GLN A 57 -6.71 -7.64 6.26
CA GLN A 57 -6.74 -8.81 7.13
C GLN A 57 -7.34 -8.43 8.47
N LEU A 58 -8.36 -9.17 8.87
CA LEU A 58 -9.16 -8.88 10.06
C LEU A 58 -8.91 -9.87 11.21
N GLU A 59 -8.20 -10.97 10.93
CA GLU A 59 -7.82 -11.96 11.94
C GLU A 59 -6.46 -11.61 12.54
N GLY A 60 -6.35 -11.60 13.88
CA GLY A 60 -5.13 -11.17 14.56
C GLY A 60 -4.92 -9.64 14.45
N PRO A 61 -3.67 -9.15 14.26
CA PRO A 61 -3.41 -7.74 14.04
C PRO A 61 -4.10 -7.25 12.76
N VAL A 62 -5.08 -6.35 12.90
CA VAL A 62 -5.87 -5.90 11.75
C VAL A 62 -5.02 -5.00 10.84
N VAL A 63 -5.01 -5.30 9.54
CA VAL A 63 -4.29 -4.53 8.52
C VAL A 63 -5.28 -4.11 7.44
N TYR A 64 -5.20 -2.85 7.03
CA TYR A 64 -5.87 -2.31 5.85
C TYR A 64 -4.83 -1.73 4.91
N ALA A 65 -4.98 -1.95 3.61
CA ALA A 65 -4.15 -1.29 2.62
C ALA A 65 -4.93 -0.95 1.35
N MET A 66 -4.48 0.09 0.66
CA MET A 66 -4.97 0.52 -0.64
C MET A 66 -3.81 0.86 -1.56
N VAL A 67 -3.98 0.55 -2.84
CA VAL A 67 -3.09 1.00 -3.91
C VAL A 67 -3.90 1.67 -5.00
N GLN A 68 -3.36 2.74 -5.56
CA GLN A 68 -3.89 3.40 -6.74
C GLN A 68 -2.74 3.69 -7.70
N CYS A 69 -2.78 3.09 -8.88
CA CYS A 69 -1.96 3.44 -10.03
C CYS A 69 -2.63 4.54 -10.84
N ARG A 70 -1.90 5.20 -11.73
CA ARG A 70 -2.52 6.07 -12.73
C ARG A 70 -3.27 5.23 -13.76
N ASP A 71 -4.44 5.72 -14.16
CA ASP A 71 -5.36 4.99 -15.05
C ASP A 71 -4.79 4.68 -16.44
N TYR A 72 -3.78 5.44 -16.91
CA TYR A 72 -3.15 5.22 -18.20
C TYR A 72 -2.01 4.19 -18.18
N MET A 73 -1.58 3.73 -17.01
CA MET A 73 -0.49 2.75 -16.89
C MET A 73 -0.97 1.38 -17.38
N SER A 74 -0.08 0.65 -18.05
CA SER A 74 -0.32 -0.78 -18.30
C SER A 74 -0.37 -1.56 -16.98
N THR A 75 -0.97 -2.75 -16.99
CA THR A 75 -0.98 -3.66 -15.85
C THR A 75 0.44 -3.94 -15.34
N ALA A 76 1.40 -4.12 -16.26
CA ALA A 76 2.79 -4.38 -15.93
C ALA A 76 3.46 -3.19 -15.21
N GLU A 77 3.27 -1.96 -15.70
CA GLU A 77 3.80 -0.75 -15.06
C GLU A 77 3.16 -0.54 -13.68
N CYS A 78 1.85 -0.75 -13.55
CA CYS A 78 1.15 -0.64 -12.27
C CYS A 78 1.67 -1.64 -11.23
N ILE A 79 1.88 -2.90 -11.62
CA ILE A 79 2.47 -3.93 -10.76
C ILE A 79 3.90 -3.58 -10.38
N ALA A 80 4.70 -3.05 -11.32
CA ALA A 80 6.08 -2.64 -11.04
C ALA A 80 6.12 -1.50 -10.01
N CYS A 81 5.29 -0.47 -10.17
CA CYS A 81 5.17 0.62 -9.21
C CYS A 81 4.70 0.12 -7.84
N PHE A 82 3.64 -0.71 -7.80
CA PHE A 82 3.17 -1.29 -6.55
C PHE A 82 4.24 -2.14 -5.86
N SER A 83 5.01 -2.91 -6.62
CA SER A 83 6.10 -3.75 -6.08
C SER A 83 7.17 -2.89 -5.42
N ALA A 84 7.59 -1.79 -6.06
CA ALA A 84 8.51 -0.83 -5.47
C ALA A 84 7.92 -0.18 -4.21
N ALA A 85 6.67 0.28 -4.26
CA ALA A 85 5.98 0.86 -3.12
C ALA A 85 5.87 -0.11 -1.93
N SER A 86 5.63 -1.39 -2.22
CA SER A 86 5.50 -2.44 -1.21
C SER A 86 6.83 -2.78 -0.52
N ILE A 87 7.96 -2.50 -1.16
CA ILE A 87 9.30 -2.59 -0.57
C ILE A 87 9.55 -1.36 0.28
N GLU A 88 9.32 -0.16 -0.28
CA GLU A 88 9.63 1.11 0.39
C GLU A 88 8.80 1.30 1.67
N VAL A 89 7.51 0.91 1.65
CA VAL A 89 6.64 1.02 2.82
C VAL A 89 7.08 0.12 3.99
N ARG A 90 7.96 -0.87 3.75
CA ARG A 90 8.52 -1.70 4.83
C ARG A 90 9.47 -0.93 5.73
N ASN A 91 9.98 0.23 5.29
CA ASN A 91 10.68 1.15 6.19
C ASN A 91 9.77 1.61 7.36
N CYS A 92 8.45 1.50 7.20
CA CYS A 92 7.45 1.75 8.23
C CYS A 92 6.94 0.47 8.93
N SER A 93 7.58 -0.70 8.80
CA SER A 93 7.02 -1.97 9.28
C SER A 93 6.84 -2.05 10.80
N ALA A 94 7.47 -1.17 11.57
CA ALA A 94 7.31 -1.08 13.02
C ALA A 94 6.18 -0.13 13.46
N THR A 95 5.61 0.64 12.53
CA THR A 95 4.62 1.68 12.82
C THR A 95 3.22 1.26 12.37
N ILE A 96 2.19 1.86 12.97
CA ILE A 96 0.79 1.54 12.65
C ILE A 96 0.37 2.00 11.26
N GLY A 97 1.23 2.65 10.47
CA GLY A 97 0.85 3.11 9.15
C GLY A 97 2.04 3.57 8.33
N GLY A 98 1.98 3.28 7.04
CA GLY A 98 2.97 3.68 6.06
C GLY A 98 2.31 4.18 4.79
N ARG A 99 2.88 5.23 4.20
CA ARG A 99 2.43 5.83 2.94
C ARG A 99 3.64 6.00 2.02
N VAL A 100 3.49 5.55 0.79
CA VAL A 100 4.48 5.76 -0.28
C VAL A 100 3.76 6.32 -1.49
N VAL A 101 4.33 7.35 -2.08
CA VAL A 101 3.86 7.99 -3.31
C VAL A 101 5.02 7.98 -4.28
N TYR A 102 4.89 7.16 -5.31
CA TYR A 102 5.65 7.30 -6.52
C TYR A 102 4.86 8.15 -7.52
N ASP A 103 5.51 8.66 -8.55
CA ASP A 103 4.82 9.40 -9.60
C ASP A 103 3.82 8.55 -10.37
N GLY A 104 3.98 7.21 -10.43
CA GLY A 104 3.02 6.28 -11.04
C GLY A 104 1.96 5.71 -10.11
N CYS A 105 2.21 5.62 -8.80
CA CYS A 105 1.26 4.99 -7.88
C CYS A 105 1.36 5.49 -6.43
N PHE A 106 0.26 5.30 -5.73
CA PHE A 106 0.07 5.60 -4.32
C PHE A 106 -0.21 4.30 -3.55
N LEU A 107 0.58 4.01 -2.53
CA LEU A 107 0.35 2.91 -1.59
C LEU A 107 0.16 3.45 -0.18
N ARG A 108 -0.87 2.98 0.51
CA ARG A 108 -1.09 3.26 1.92
C ARG A 108 -1.44 1.99 2.67
N SER A 109 -0.81 1.78 3.82
CA SER A 109 -1.11 0.71 4.77
C SER A 109 -1.39 1.30 6.15
N LEU A 110 -2.29 0.67 6.89
CA LEU A 110 -2.68 1.04 8.25
C LEU A 110 -2.92 -0.23 9.08
N ALA A 111 -2.22 -0.35 10.19
CA ALA A 111 -2.56 -1.25 11.28
C ALA A 111 -3.68 -0.64 12.11
N CYS A 112 -4.82 -1.32 12.16
CA CYS A 112 -5.89 -0.98 13.09
C CYS A 112 -5.65 -1.79 14.37
N ASN A 113 -5.20 -1.13 15.43
CA ASN A 113 -5.41 -1.71 16.75
C ASN A 113 -6.92 -1.60 17.03
N ILE A 114 -7.59 -2.72 17.31
CA ILE A 114 -9.01 -2.73 17.74
C ILE A 114 -9.25 -1.70 18.85
N ILE A 115 -8.26 -1.41 19.68
CA ILE A 115 -8.34 -0.39 20.76
C ILE A 115 -8.42 1.05 20.21
N ILE A 116 -7.70 1.40 19.13
CA ILE A 116 -7.70 2.78 18.59
C ILE A 116 -9.04 3.08 17.89
N PHE A 117 -9.60 2.14 17.12
CA PHE A 117 -10.91 2.35 16.50
C PHE A 117 -12.07 2.23 17.49
N LYS A 118 -11.91 1.45 18.58
CA LYS A 118 -12.92 1.40 19.65
C LYS A 118 -12.88 2.62 20.57
N MET A 119 -11.75 3.35 20.63
CA MET A 119 -11.64 4.62 21.36
C MET A 119 -12.03 5.85 20.53
N ASN A 120 -12.25 5.74 19.21
CA ASN A 120 -12.64 6.88 18.36
C ASN A 120 -14.01 6.72 17.67
N SER A 121 -14.82 5.76 18.12
CA SER A 121 -16.24 5.64 17.74
C SER A 121 -17.17 5.95 18.91
N THR A 122 -16.82 6.98 19.68
CA THR A 122 -17.74 7.71 20.54
C THR A 122 -17.33 9.17 20.50
N HIS A 123 -17.87 9.94 19.55
CA HIS A 123 -18.37 11.31 19.77
C HIS A 123 -18.95 11.88 18.47
N LYS A 124 -20.28 12.09 18.53
CA LYS A 124 -21.21 12.75 17.59
C LYS A 124 -21.68 11.96 16.36
#